data_AF-A0A2M7FM27-F1
#
_entry.id   AF-A0A2M7FM27-F1
#
_cell.length_a   1.000
_cell.length_b   1.000
_cell.length_c   1.000
_cell.angle_alpha   90.00
_cell.angle_beta   90.00
_cell.angle_gamma   90.00
#
_symmetry.space_group_name_H-M   'P 1'
#
loop_
_entity.id
_entity.type
_entity.pdbx_description
1 polymer ?
#
loop_
_entity_poly.entity_id
_entity_poly.type
_entity_poly.pdbx_seq_one_letter_code
_entity_poly.pdbx_strand_id
1 'polypeptide(L)' 'KIGVIKAVRELNQTLGLKEAKDLVEAAPKTILEGAKKEDAETAKKKLEEAGATVELK' A
#
# COMPACT_ATOMS: atom_id res chain seq x y z
N LYS A 1 -8.66 -7.77 -4.19
CA LYS A 1 -7.70 -6.99 -5.01
C LYS A 1 -8.06 -5.50 -5.15
N ILE A 2 -9.28 -5.12 -5.54
CA ILE A 2 -9.67 -3.69 -5.65
C ILE A 2 -9.49 -2.92 -4.33
N GLY A 3 -9.80 -3.52 -3.18
CA GLY A 3 -9.60 -2.90 -1.86
C GLY A 3 -8.15 -2.48 -1.66
N VAL A 4 -7.20 -3.39 -1.91
CA VAL A 4 -5.77 -3.12 -1.80
C VAL A 4 -5.34 -2.00 -2.75
N ILE A 5 -5.80 -2.02 -4.01
CA ILE A 5 -5.47 -0.97 -4.99
C ILE A 5 -5.96 0.40 -4.51
N LYS A 6 -7.15 0.48 -3.90
CA LYS A 6 -7.66 1.72 -3.31
C LYS A 6 -6.80 2.17 -2.14
N ALA A 7 -6.47 1.27 -1.20
CA ALA A 7 -5.62 1.58 -0.06
C ALA A 7 -4.23 2.06 -0.49
N VAL A 8 -3.61 1.43 -1.49
CA VAL A 8 -2.32 1.86 -2.04
C VAL A 8 -2.39 3.27 -2.65
N ARG A 9 -3.47 3.60 -3.36
CA ARG A 9 -3.67 4.96 -3.90
C ARG A 9 -3.96 6.00 -2.83
N GLU A 10 -4.64 5.63 -1.76
CA GLU A 10 -4.86 6.52 -0.62
C GLU A 10 -3.56 6.83 0.13
N LEU A 11 -2.70 5.81 0.28
CA LEU A 11 -1.40 5.92 0.93
C LEU A 11 -0.37 6.64 0.07
N ASN A 12 -0.43 6.43 -1.24
CA ASN A 12 0.43 7.10 -2.20
C ASN A 12 -0.42 7.69 -3.33
N GLN A 13 -0.89 8.92 -3.09
CA GLN A 13 -1.78 9.66 -3.98
C GLN A 13 -1.15 10.04 -5.33
N THR A 14 0.17 9.88 -5.46
CA THR A 14 0.87 10.11 -6.73
C THR A 14 0.68 8.97 -7.73
N LEU A 15 0.18 7.81 -7.28
CA LEU A 15 -0.04 6.66 -8.14
C LEU A 15 -1.39 6.72 -8.86
N GLY A 16 -1.35 6.61 -10.20
CA GLY A 16 -2.50 6.37 -11.03
C GLY A 16 -3.14 4.99 -10.82
N LEU A 17 -4.34 4.77 -11.36
CA LEU A 17 -5.06 3.50 -11.22
C LEU A 17 -4.26 2.31 -11.79
N LYS A 18 -3.57 2.53 -12.91
CA LYS A 18 -2.72 1.52 -13.55
C LYS A 18 -1.48 1.23 -12.71
N GLU A 19 -0.80 2.26 -12.23
CA GLU A 19 0.44 2.11 -11.44
C GLU A 19 0.17 1.42 -10.10
N ALA A 20 -0.92 1.78 -9.41
CA ALA A 20 -1.32 1.10 -8.19
C ALA A 20 -1.70 -0.37 -8.42
N LYS A 21 -2.37 -0.68 -9.54
CA LYS A 21 -2.65 -2.06 -9.93
C LYS A 21 -1.35 -2.83 -10.18
N ASP A 22 -0.46 -2.29 -11.01
CA ASP A 22 0.83 -2.90 -11.35
C ASP A 22 1.68 -3.11 -10.07
N LEU A 23 1.62 -2.20 -9.10
CA LEU A 23 2.35 -2.29 -7.84
C LEU A 23 1.81 -3.41 -6.93
N VAL A 24 0.49 -3.54 -6.81
CA VAL A 24 -0.16 -4.61 -6.03
C VAL A 24 0.02 -5.98 -6.70
N GLU A 25 0.05 -6.04 -8.03
CA GLU A 25 0.29 -7.28 -8.78
C GLU A 25 1.76 -7.69 -8.81
N ALA A 26 2.69 -6.74 -8.70
CA ALA A 26 4.13 -6.99 -8.67
C ALA A 26 4.70 -7.18 -7.26
N ALA A 27 3.87 -7.54 -6.27
CA ALA A 27 4.34 -7.82 -4.91
C ALA A 27 5.39 -8.97 -4.93
N PRO A 28 6.46 -8.88 -4.10
CA PRO A 28 6.72 -7.86 -3.08
C PRO A 28 7.33 -6.56 -3.64
N LYS A 29 6.69 -5.42 -3.36
CA LYS A 29 7.19 -4.06 -3.68
C LYS A 29 6.96 -3.10 -2.51
N THR A 30 7.86 -2.14 -2.37
CA THR A 30 7.74 -1.05 -1.38
C THR A 30 6.61 -0.11 -1.75
N ILE A 31 5.71 0.16 -0.80
CA ILE A 31 4.54 1.04 -0.99
C ILE A 31 4.80 2.43 -0.39
N LEU A 32 5.51 2.47 0.73
CA LEU A 32 5.93 3.65 1.46
C LEU A 32 7.38 3.45 1.89
N GLU A 33 8.23 4.44 1.61
CA GLU A 33 9.64 4.46 1.99
C GLU A 33 9.88 5.64 2.92
N GLY A 34 10.57 5.42 4.05
CA GLY A 34 10.87 6.48 5.02
C GLY A 34 9.65 7.03 5.78
N ALA A 35 8.52 6.31 5.78
CA ALA A 35 7.37 6.68 6.60
C ALA A 35 7.71 6.62 8.10
N LYS A 36 7.16 7.55 8.89
CA LYS A 36 7.29 7.48 10.34
C LYS A 36 6.62 6.19 10.84
N LYS A 37 7.05 5.67 11.99
CA LYS A 37 6.45 4.47 12.60
C LYS A 37 4.92 4.52 12.66
N GLU A 38 4.37 5.67 13.05
CA GLU A 38 2.92 5.89 13.15
C GLU A 38 2.21 5.81 11.80
N ASP A 39 2.80 6.41 10.76
CA ASP A 39 2.29 6.37 9.39
C ASP A 39 2.41 4.96 8.79
N ALA A 40 3.51 4.27 9.06
CA ALA A 40 3.78 2.91 8.63
C ALA A 40 2.80 1.90 9.26
N GLU A 41 2.51 2.04 10.56
CA GLU A 41 1.52 1.21 11.25
C GLU A 41 0.09 1.49 10.75
N THR A 42 -0.24 2.75 10.49
CA THR A 42 -1.54 3.13 9.91
C THR A 42 -1.71 2.57 8.51
N ALA A 43 -0.67 2.67 7.68
CA ALA A 43 -0.63 2.10 6.34
C ALA A 43 -0.75 0.58 6.35
N LYS A 44 -0.02 -0.09 7.25
CA LYS A 44 -0.10 -1.53 7.47
C LYS A 44 -1.54 -1.94 7.79
N LYS A 45 -2.18 -1.31 8.79
CA LYS A 45 -3.56 -1.63 9.16
C LYS A 45 -4.53 -1.46 7.99
N LYS A 46 -4.47 -0.33 7.28
CA LYS A 46 -5.34 -0.08 6.11
C LYS A 46 -5.15 -1.11 5.00
N LEU A 47 -3.91 -1.49 4.71
CA LEU A 47 -3.60 -2.48 3.67
C LEU A 47 -4.02 -3.90 4.10
N GLU A 48 -3.83 -4.27 5.37
CA GLU A 48 -4.25 -5.55 5.92
C GLU A 48 -5.79 -5.68 5.96
N GLU A 49 -6.51 -4.64 6.39
CA GLU A 49 -7.97 -4.58 6.33
C GLU A 49 -8.50 -4.70 4.89
N ALA A 50 -7.75 -4.17 3.93
CA ALA A 50 -8.05 -4.27 2.51
C ALA A 50 -7.72 -5.64 1.88
N GLY A 51 -7.13 -6.56 2.66
CA GLY A 51 -6.78 -7.93 2.26
C GLY A 51 -5.37 -8.07 1.65
N ALA A 52 -4.45 -7.16 1.96
CA ALA A 52 -3.03 -7.27 1.64
C ALA A 52 -2.22 -7.77 2.83
N THR A 53 -0.98 -8.21 2.59
CA THR A 53 -0.01 -8.49 3.65
C THR A 53 1.09 -7.44 3.57
N VAL A 54 1.37 -6.76 4.68
CA VAL A 54 2.38 -5.70 4.73
C VAL A 54 3.48 -6.08 5.71
N GLU A 55 4.71 -6.07 5.19
CA GLU A 55 5.92 -6.23 5.99
C GLU A 55 6.54 -4.85 6.22
N LEU A 56 6.71 -4.46 7.48
CA LEU A 56 7.40 -3.23 7.86
C LEU A 56 8.88 -3.57 8.07
N LYS A 57 9.76 -2.92 7.32
CA LYS A 57 11.22 -3.01 7.45
C LYS A 57 11.79 -1.68 7.91
#